data_AF-A0A7Z0N6K1-F1
#
_entry.id   AF-A0A7Z0N6K1-F1
#
_cell.length_a   1.000
_cell.length_b   1.000
_cell.length_c   1.000
_cell.angle_alpha   90.00
_cell.angle_beta   90.00
_cell.angle_gamma   90.00
#
_symmetry.space_group_name_H-M   'P 1'
#
loop_
_entity.id
_entity.type
_entity.pdbx_description
1 polymer ?
#
loop_
_entity_poly.entity_id
_entity_poly.type
_entity_poly.pdbx_seq_one_letter_code
_entity_poly.pdbx_strand_id
1 'polypeptide(L)'
;MFELIKARMYIAKVQAELKAQYADQAFVNRVCQLPENLKQLRVLREQAYYKKDRIAPFMNVCHILGEGISSKSLPESDREICASLLAQRLQKASTDPQFRLRHIMIFSDLEEKLSDWAAENWNDNK
;
A
#
# COMPACT_ATOMS: atom_id res chain seq x y z
N MET A 1 18.87 12.49 -15.36
CA MET A 1 19.49 11.88 -14.16
C MET A 1 18.82 12.34 -12.86
N PHE A 2 18.60 13.64 -12.66
CA PHE A 2 17.97 14.19 -11.44
C PHE A 2 16.57 13.63 -11.13
N GLU A 3 15.71 13.47 -12.15
CA GLU A 3 14.36 12.90 -11.96
C GLU A 3 14.36 11.41 -11.59
N LEU A 4 15.34 10.64 -12.07
CA LEU A 4 15.54 9.24 -11.66
C LEU A 4 15.97 9.14 -10.20
N ILE A 5 16.83 10.04 -9.74
CA ILE A 5 17.28 10.10 -8.35
C ILE A 5 16.11 10.42 -7.43
N LYS A 6 15.29 11.42 -7.76
CA LYS A 6 14.09 11.76 -7.00
C LYS A 6 13.07 10.61 -6.96
N ALA A 7 12.89 9.88 -8.06
CA ALA A 7 12.03 8.70 -8.10
C ALA A 7 12.51 7.61 -7.13
N ARG A 8 13.82 7.33 -7.13
CA ARG A 8 14.43 6.36 -6.22
C ARG A 8 14.28 6.78 -4.75
N MET A 9 14.50 8.06 -4.43
CA MET A 9 14.29 8.57 -3.08
C MET A 9 12.83 8.44 -2.63
N TYR A 10 11.88 8.70 -3.53
CA TYR A 10 10.45 8.56 -3.23
C TYR A 10 10.09 7.11 -2.92
N ILE A 11 10.51 6.17 -3.77
CA ILE A 11 10.28 4.73 -3.54
C ILE A 11 10.96 4.28 -2.24
N ALA A 12 12.18 4.75 -1.96
CA ALA A 12 12.89 4.41 -0.72
C ALA A 12 12.12 4.87 0.54
N LYS A 13 11.43 6.02 0.50
CA LYS A 13 10.57 6.46 1.61
C LYS A 13 9.38 5.52 1.83
N VAL A 14 8.76 5.05 0.75
CA VAL A 14 7.66 4.09 0.82
C VAL A 14 8.14 2.73 1.33
N GLN A 15 9.30 2.27 0.86
CA GLN A 15 9.94 1.04 1.36
C GLN A 15 10.28 1.14 2.84
N ALA A 16 10.80 2.29 3.29
CA ALA A 16 11.09 2.52 4.70
C ALA A 16 9.83 2.51 5.57
N GLU A 17 8.75 3.14 5.10
CA GLU A 17 7.45 3.14 5.77
C GLU A 17 6.84 1.73 5.86
N LEU A 18 6.95 0.92 4.80
CA LEU A 18 6.48 -0.47 4.82
C LEU A 18 7.38 -1.33 5.73
N LYS A 19 8.70 -1.16 5.66
CA LYS A 19 9.66 -1.88 6.50
C LYS A 19 9.49 -1.58 7.99
N ALA A 20 9.11 -0.34 8.33
CA ALA A 20 8.79 0.05 9.70
C ALA A 20 7.55 -0.68 10.23
N GLN A 21 6.63 -1.07 9.33
CA GLN A 21 5.47 -1.87 9.68
C GLN A 21 5.76 -3.37 9.71
N TYR A 22 6.58 -3.87 8.78
CA TYR A 22 6.94 -5.28 8.66
C TYR A 22 8.43 -5.44 8.36
N ALA A 23 9.17 -5.96 9.33
CA ALA A 23 10.64 -5.98 9.34
C ALA A 23 11.26 -7.07 8.44
N ASP A 24 10.73 -7.28 7.24
CA ASP A 24 11.27 -8.20 6.22
C ASP A 24 11.62 -7.42 4.94
N GLN A 25 12.91 -7.30 4.66
CA GLN A 25 13.39 -6.59 3.48
C GLN A 25 13.04 -7.31 2.16
N ALA A 26 12.99 -8.64 2.16
CA ALA A 26 12.69 -9.42 0.97
C ALA A 26 11.22 -9.23 0.58
N PHE A 27 10.31 -9.31 1.55
CA PHE A 27 8.90 -8.97 1.36
C PHE A 27 8.72 -7.54 0.85
N VAL A 28 9.32 -6.56 1.53
CA VAL A 28 9.25 -5.14 1.13
C VAL A 28 9.70 -4.95 -0.32
N ASN A 29 10.77 -5.63 -0.73
CA ASN A 29 11.24 -5.56 -2.11
C ASN A 29 10.25 -6.20 -3.08
N ARG A 30 9.73 -7.40 -2.80
CA ARG A 30 8.77 -8.07 -3.68
C ARG A 30 7.53 -7.21 -3.92
N VAL A 31 6.94 -6.65 -2.86
CA VAL A 31 5.74 -5.80 -2.96
C VAL A 31 6.05 -4.47 -3.65
N CYS A 32 7.05 -3.72 -3.18
CA CYS A 32 7.33 -2.39 -3.73
C CYS A 32 7.88 -2.41 -5.16
N GLN A 33 8.47 -3.52 -5.60
CA GLN A 33 9.01 -3.67 -6.96
C GLN A 33 8.04 -4.32 -7.94
N LEU A 34 6.81 -4.64 -7.52
CA LEU A 34 5.76 -5.05 -8.45
C LEU A 34 5.62 -4.00 -9.56
N PRO A 35 5.52 -4.41 -10.85
CA PRO A 35 5.41 -3.47 -11.97
C PRO A 35 4.27 -2.45 -11.80
N GLU A 36 3.10 -2.91 -11.34
CA GLU A 36 1.94 -2.05 -11.09
C GLU A 36 2.19 -1.07 -9.93
N ASN A 37 2.79 -1.53 -8.83
CA ASN A 37 3.17 -0.66 -7.72
C ASN A 37 4.20 0.39 -8.14
N LEU A 38 5.21 0.02 -8.92
CA LEU A 38 6.19 0.97 -9.43
C LEU A 38 5.56 2.00 -10.36
N LYS A 39 4.62 1.59 -11.22
CA LYS A 39 3.87 2.47 -12.10
C LYS A 39 3.02 3.44 -11.30
N GLN A 40 2.27 2.94 -10.32
CA GLN A 40 1.42 3.75 -9.46
C GLN A 40 2.23 4.73 -8.62
N LEU A 41 3.33 4.30 -7.99
CA LEU A 41 4.21 5.18 -7.22
C LEU A 41 4.81 6.30 -8.07
N ARG A 42 5.08 6.06 -9.37
CA ARG A 42 5.53 7.11 -10.29
C ARG A 42 4.42 8.13 -10.56
N VAL A 43 3.19 7.68 -10.81
CA VAL A 43 2.03 8.57 -11.02
C VAL A 43 1.73 9.37 -9.76
N LEU A 44 1.67 8.72 -8.59
CA LEU A 44 1.38 9.38 -7.32
C LEU A 44 2.44 10.44 -6.99
N ARG A 45 3.72 10.15 -7.23
CA ARG A 45 4.82 11.12 -7.03
C ARG A 45 4.61 12.43 -7.79
N GLU A 46 4.00 12.39 -8.97
CA GLU A 46 3.75 13.56 -9.81
C GLU A 46 2.57 14.40 -9.32
N GLN A 47 1.68 13.81 -8.51
CA GLN A 47 0.54 14.51 -7.93
C GLN A 47 0.96 15.38 -6.73
N ALA A 48 0.48 16.63 -6.72
CA ALA A 48 0.87 17.64 -5.72
C ALA A 48 0.59 17.19 -4.27
N TYR A 49 -0.49 16.43 -4.08
CA TYR A 49 -0.92 15.87 -2.80
C TYR A 49 0.15 14.95 -2.18
N TYR A 50 0.79 14.09 -2.98
CA TYR A 50 1.81 13.14 -2.49
C TYR A 50 3.23 13.72 -2.48
N LYS A 51 3.43 14.91 -3.06
CA LYS A 51 4.76 15.52 -3.21
C LYS A 51 5.25 16.25 -1.95
N LYS A 52 4.34 16.78 -1.12
CA LYS A 52 4.67 17.65 0.01
C LYS A 52 4.08 17.23 1.34
N ASP A 53 3.12 16.31 1.35
CA ASP A 53 2.46 15.91 2.59
C ASP A 53 3.28 14.84 3.33
N ARG A 54 3.42 15.01 4.65
CA ARG A 54 4.05 14.02 5.54
C ARG A 54 3.27 12.71 5.56
N ILE A 55 2.00 12.73 5.20
CA ILE A 55 1.16 11.53 5.15
C ILE A 55 1.41 10.68 3.90
N ALA A 56 2.07 11.23 2.88
CA ALA A 56 2.16 10.59 1.57
C ALA A 56 2.75 9.17 1.63
N PRO A 57 3.84 8.89 2.38
CA PRO A 57 4.35 7.53 2.51
C PRO A 57 3.31 6.56 3.09
N PHE A 58 2.54 6.97 4.10
CA PHE A 58 1.48 6.16 4.69
C PHE A 58 0.43 5.79 3.63
N MET A 59 -0.08 6.78 2.89
CA MET A 59 -1.10 6.56 1.86
C MET A 59 -0.59 5.69 0.71
N ASN A 60 0.65 5.90 0.27
CA ASN A 60 1.28 5.05 -0.73
C ASN A 60 1.38 3.60 -0.26
N VAL A 61 1.75 3.38 1.01
CA VAL A 61 1.83 2.02 1.57
C VAL A 61 0.45 1.36 1.57
N CYS A 62 -0.62 2.07 1.96
CA CYS A 62 -1.98 1.54 1.87
C CYS A 62 -2.33 1.09 0.44
N HIS A 63 -2.00 1.91 -0.56
CA HIS A 63 -2.24 1.56 -1.97
C HIS A 63 -1.46 0.32 -2.42
N ILE A 64 -0.14 0.28 -2.21
CA ILE A 64 0.67 -0.86 -2.70
C ILE A 64 0.31 -2.17 -1.99
N LEU A 65 -0.20 -2.10 -0.76
CA LEU A 65 -0.72 -3.27 -0.05
C LEU A 65 -2.03 -3.73 -0.68
N GLY A 66 -2.96 -2.81 -0.99
CA GLY A 66 -4.19 -3.11 -1.73
C GLY A 66 -3.91 -3.79 -3.07
N GLU A 67 -2.99 -3.24 -3.87
CA GLU A 67 -2.59 -3.87 -5.13
C GLU A 67 -1.85 -5.20 -4.92
N GLY A 68 -1.10 -5.35 -3.83
CA GLY A 68 -0.43 -6.59 -3.45
C GLY A 68 -1.42 -7.73 -3.20
N ILE A 69 -2.54 -7.44 -2.52
CA ILE A 69 -3.60 -8.42 -2.24
C ILE A 69 -4.18 -9.00 -3.52
N SER A 70 -4.46 -8.16 -4.52
CA SER A 70 -5.04 -8.58 -5.81
C SER A 70 -4.00 -9.12 -6.80
N SER A 71 -2.71 -9.08 -6.47
CA SER A 71 -1.64 -9.43 -7.41
C SER A 71 -1.43 -10.94 -7.52
N LYS A 72 -1.77 -11.52 -8.67
CA LYS A 72 -1.47 -12.93 -9.01
C LYS A 72 0.04 -13.24 -9.12
N SER A 73 0.89 -12.20 -9.13
CA SER A 73 2.34 -12.36 -9.22
C SER A 73 3.02 -12.55 -7.85
N LEU A 74 2.30 -12.29 -6.76
CA LEU A 74 2.78 -12.57 -5.41
C LEU A 74 2.34 -13.96 -4.97
N PRO A 75 3.18 -14.67 -4.20
CA PRO A 75 2.75 -15.89 -3.53
C PRO A 75 1.62 -15.58 -2.54
N GLU A 76 0.77 -16.57 -2.29
CA GLU A 76 -0.38 -16.44 -1.39
C GLU A 76 0.00 -15.92 -0.01
N SER A 77 1.10 -16.42 0.57
CA SER A 77 1.63 -15.93 1.85
C SER A 77 1.97 -14.44 1.84
N ASP A 78 2.51 -13.89 0.75
CA ASP A 78 2.76 -12.45 0.66
C ASP A 78 1.45 -11.66 0.52
N ARG A 79 0.43 -12.21 -0.14
CA ARG A 79 -0.90 -11.58 -0.27
C ARG A 79 -1.62 -11.53 1.08
N GLU A 80 -1.53 -12.59 1.88
CA GLU A 80 -2.04 -12.63 3.26
C GLU A 80 -1.35 -11.59 4.15
N ILE A 81 -0.01 -11.47 4.05
CA ILE A 81 0.73 -10.42 4.75
C ILE A 81 0.23 -9.04 4.29
N CYS A 82 0.04 -8.83 2.97
CA CYS A 82 -0.48 -7.57 2.46
C CYS A 82 -1.87 -7.23 3.04
N ALA A 83 -2.77 -8.22 3.10
CA ALA A 83 -4.11 -8.06 3.66
C ALA A 83 -4.06 -7.70 5.15
N SER A 84 -3.25 -8.41 5.93
CA SER A 84 -3.07 -8.14 7.36
C SER A 84 -2.51 -6.74 7.62
N LEU A 85 -1.46 -6.36 6.88
CA LEU A 85 -0.84 -5.04 7.01
C LEU A 85 -1.78 -3.91 6.55
N LEU A 86 -2.60 -4.14 5.52
CA LEU A 86 -3.60 -3.16 5.08
C LEU A 86 -4.68 -2.97 6.14
N ALA A 87 -5.20 -4.06 6.71
CA ALA A 87 -6.20 -4.01 7.78
C ALA A 87 -5.72 -3.18 8.98
N GLN A 88 -4.48 -3.40 9.42
CA GLN A 88 -3.86 -2.62 10.50
C GLN A 88 -3.78 -1.12 10.17
N ARG A 89 -3.49 -0.76 8.92
CA ARG A 89 -3.41 0.64 8.49
C ARG A 89 -4.79 1.29 8.41
N LEU A 90 -5.80 0.58 7.90
CA LEU A 90 -7.18 1.06 7.86
C LEU A 90 -7.73 1.28 9.28
N GLN A 91 -7.41 0.38 10.20
CA GLN A 91 -7.71 0.56 11.62
C GLN A 91 -7.00 1.79 12.19
N LYS A 92 -5.71 1.97 11.91
CA LYS A 92 -4.96 3.17 12.34
C LYS A 92 -5.58 4.45 11.77
N ALA A 93 -5.94 4.48 10.49
CA ALA A 93 -6.62 5.63 9.88
C ALA A 93 -7.96 5.94 10.55
N SER A 94 -8.68 4.92 11.00
CA SER A 94 -9.97 5.06 11.69
C SER A 94 -9.85 5.66 13.09
N THR A 95 -8.64 5.68 13.69
CA THR A 95 -8.40 6.35 14.99
C THR A 95 -8.46 7.87 14.90
N ASP A 96 -8.32 8.44 13.69
CA ASP A 96 -8.51 9.86 13.41
C ASP A 96 -9.67 10.03 12.39
N PRO A 97 -10.90 10.30 12.88
CA PRO A 97 -12.07 10.43 12.02
C PRO A 97 -11.96 11.56 10.99
N GLN A 98 -11.28 12.67 11.32
CA GLN A 98 -11.12 13.79 10.39
C GLN A 98 -10.15 13.44 9.26
N PHE A 99 -9.06 12.73 9.60
CA PHE A 99 -8.15 12.19 8.62
C PHE A 99 -8.83 11.15 7.72
N ARG A 100 -9.60 10.23 8.29
CA ARG A 100 -10.36 9.24 7.51
C ARG A 100 -11.35 9.91 6.56
N LEU A 101 -12.13 10.89 7.04
CA LEU A 101 -13.10 11.61 6.23
C LEU A 101 -12.43 12.34 5.05
N ARG A 102 -11.27 12.98 5.29
CA ARG A 102 -10.51 13.68 4.25
C ARG A 102 -10.08 12.77 3.10
N HIS A 103 -9.88 11.48 3.39
CA HIS A 103 -9.37 10.49 2.43
C HIS A 103 -10.37 9.35 2.19
N ILE A 104 -11.66 9.61 2.44
CA ILE A 104 -12.69 8.57 2.50
C ILE A 104 -12.76 7.76 1.20
N MET A 105 -12.66 8.40 0.03
CA MET A 105 -12.72 7.68 -1.25
C MET A 105 -11.59 6.65 -1.39
N ILE A 106 -10.39 6.98 -0.91
CA ILE A 106 -9.25 6.08 -0.97
C ILE A 106 -9.43 4.94 0.02
N PHE A 107 -9.86 5.24 1.24
CA PHE A 107 -10.06 4.21 2.25
C PHE A 107 -11.22 3.29 1.92
N SER A 108 -12.31 3.79 1.32
CA SER A 108 -13.42 2.96 0.87
C SER A 108 -13.01 1.99 -0.23
N ASP A 109 -12.24 2.42 -1.24
CA ASP A 109 -11.70 1.51 -2.28
C ASP A 109 -10.83 0.40 -1.67
N LEU A 110 -10.00 0.76 -0.68
CA LEU A 110 -9.12 -0.21 -0.02
C LEU A 110 -9.87 -1.15 0.93
N GLU A 111 -10.90 -0.67 1.61
CA GLU A 111 -11.80 -1.47 2.45
C GLU A 111 -12.58 -2.49 1.60
N GLU A 112 -13.02 -2.08 0.41
CA GLU A 112 -13.68 -2.96 -0.57
C GLU A 112 -12.72 -4.05 -1.06
N LYS A 113 -11.53 -3.70 -1.55
CA LYS A 113 -10.51 -4.66 -1.97
C LYS A 113 -10.15 -5.68 -0.89
N LEU A 114 -10.04 -5.23 0.36
CA LEU A 114 -9.76 -6.10 1.49
C LEU A 114 -10.94 -7.04 1.78
N SER A 115 -12.18 -6.54 1.67
CA SER A 115 -13.39 -7.32 1.89
C SER A 115 -13.58 -8.39 0.82
N ASP A 116 -13.35 -8.04 -0.45
CA ASP A 116 -13.43 -8.98 -1.58
C ASP A 116 -12.43 -10.12 -1.41
N TRP A 117 -11.17 -9.79 -1.11
CA TRP A 117 -10.16 -10.80 -0.83
C TRP A 117 -10.55 -11.69 0.36
N ALA A 118 -11.06 -11.12 1.45
CA ALA A 118 -11.48 -11.90 2.61
C ALA A 118 -12.63 -12.86 2.26
N ALA A 119 -13.57 -12.42 1.42
CA ALA A 119 -14.69 -13.26 0.97
C ALA A 119 -14.23 -14.41 0.06
N GLU A 120 -13.28 -14.16 -0.85
CA GLU A 120 -12.68 -15.20 -1.70
C GLU A 120 -11.98 -16.27 -0.85
N ASN A 121 -11.09 -15.88 0.05
CA ASN A 121 -10.31 -16.83 0.87
C ASN A 121 -11.15 -17.53 1.96
N TRP A 122 -12.27 -16.93 2.39
CA TRP A 122 -13.21 -17.61 3.28
C TRP A 122 -13.97 -18.74 2.57
N ASN A 123 -14.28 -18.58 1.28
CA ASN A 123 -14.96 -19.60 0.49
C ASN A 123 -14.04 -20.77 0.11
N ASP A 124 -12.74 -20.52 -0.09
CA ASP A 124 -11.75 -21.55 -0.41
C ASP A 124 -11.39 -22.46 0.79
N ASN A 125 -11.72 -22.04 2.02
CA ASN A 125 -11.48 -22.80 3.25
C ASN A 125 -12.67 -23.68 3.70
N LYS A 126 -13.71 -23.83 2.87
CA LYS A 126 -14.87 -24.72 3.09
C LYS A 126 -14.82 -25.95 2.19
#